data_AF-A0A3D1ZL70-F1
#
_entry.id   AF-A0A3D1ZL70-F1
#
_cell.length_a   1.000
_cell.length_b   1.000
_cell.length_c   1.000
_cell.angle_alpha   90.00
_cell.angle_beta   90.00
_cell.angle_gamma   90.00
#
_symmetry.space_group_name_H-M   'P 1'
#
loop_
_entity.id
_entity.type
_entity.pdbx_description
1 polymer ?
#
loop_
_entity_poly.entity_id
_entity_poly.type
_entity_poly.pdbx_seq_one_letter_code
_entity_poly.pdbx_strand_id
1 'polypeptide(L)'
;QSLAQFGAAAENFDLSMLPRELFEEQAKKRVALGVILNQAITDFEIKPDREALMAFLDDLAKSYDDPEEVKQHYLSDQNRLQQVEMMLIEKRVVDAVLESATVTEKASSYQDVMEAAQANQG
;
A
#
# COMPACT_ATOMS: atom_id res chain seq x y z
N GLN A 1 -15.47 -27.92 -8.18
CA GLN A 1 -14.16 -28.60 -8.20
C GLN A 1 -13.14 -27.55 -8.62
N SER A 2 -12.02 -27.24 -7.96
CA SER A 2 -11.32 -27.82 -6.80
C SER A 2 -10.08 -26.92 -6.54
N LEU A 3 -9.98 -26.21 -5.40
CA LEU A 3 -8.67 -25.70 -4.93
C LEU A 3 -7.80 -26.83 -4.37
N ALA A 4 -8.43 -27.88 -3.83
CA ALA A 4 -7.75 -29.06 -3.29
C ALA A 4 -6.97 -29.86 -4.34
N GLN A 5 -7.29 -29.71 -5.64
CA GLN A 5 -6.58 -30.40 -6.71
C GLN A 5 -5.29 -29.68 -7.13
N PHE A 6 -5.11 -28.41 -6.75
CA PHE A 6 -3.87 -27.66 -6.98
C PHE A 6 -2.84 -27.90 -5.87
N GLY A 7 -3.27 -28.19 -4.64
CA GLY A 7 -2.37 -28.40 -3.50
C GLY A 7 -1.44 -29.61 -3.61
N ALA A 8 -1.84 -30.65 -4.35
CA ALA A 8 -1.04 -31.87 -4.56
C ALA A 8 -0.14 -31.82 -5.82
N ALA A 9 -0.27 -30.79 -6.67
CA ALA A 9 0.51 -30.61 -7.91
C ALA A 9 1.51 -29.44 -7.84
N ALA A 10 1.60 -28.78 -6.68
CA ALA A 10 2.28 -27.49 -6.51
C ALA A 10 3.81 -27.53 -6.65
N GLU A 11 4.47 -28.69 -6.50
CA GLU A 11 5.93 -28.77 -6.60
C GLU A 11 6.48 -28.52 -8.02
N ASN A 12 5.63 -28.53 -9.06
CA ASN A 12 6.01 -28.22 -10.45
C ASN A 12 4.94 -27.41 -11.21
N PHE A 13 4.19 -26.55 -10.52
CA PHE A 13 3.17 -25.71 -11.16
C PHE A 13 3.80 -24.54 -11.93
N ASP A 14 3.88 -24.65 -13.26
CA ASP A 14 4.35 -23.55 -14.11
C ASP A 14 3.27 -22.47 -14.25
N LEU A 15 3.54 -21.30 -13.65
CA LEU A 15 2.70 -20.12 -13.69
C LEU A 15 2.46 -19.60 -15.13
N SER A 16 3.33 -19.95 -16.08
CA SER A 16 3.18 -19.59 -17.50
C SER A 16 1.96 -20.26 -18.17
N MET A 17 1.40 -21.31 -17.54
CA MET A 17 0.23 -22.04 -18.01
C MET A 17 -1.10 -21.36 -17.63
N LEU A 18 -1.07 -20.34 -16.77
CA LEU A 18 -2.27 -19.60 -16.39
C LEU A 18 -2.68 -18.61 -17.48
N PRO A 19 -3.97 -18.54 -17.88
CA PRO A 19 -4.46 -17.55 -18.83
C PRO A 19 -4.13 -16.12 -18.40
N ARG A 20 -3.65 -15.28 -19.33
CA ARG A 20 -3.26 -13.88 -19.05
C ARG A 20 -4.44 -13.06 -18.53
N GLU A 21 -5.63 -13.37 -19.01
CA GLU A 21 -6.88 -12.70 -18.68
C GLU A 21 -7.18 -12.73 -17.18
N LEU A 22 -6.64 -13.71 -16.44
CA LEU A 22 -6.75 -13.79 -14.98
C LEU A 22 -6.02 -12.66 -14.24
N PHE A 23 -4.99 -12.08 -14.87
CA PHE A 23 -4.13 -11.06 -14.25
C PHE A 23 -4.28 -9.68 -14.88
N GLU A 24 -4.86 -9.61 -16.08
CA GLU A 24 -4.83 -8.41 -16.91
C GLU A 24 -5.46 -7.19 -16.21
N GLU A 25 -6.66 -7.34 -15.64
CA GLU A 25 -7.35 -6.22 -14.97
C GLU A 25 -6.60 -5.74 -13.72
N GLN A 26 -6.08 -6.67 -12.91
CA GLN A 26 -5.29 -6.30 -11.74
C GLN A 26 -3.96 -5.63 -12.13
N ALA A 27 -3.32 -6.12 -13.20
CA ALA A 27 -2.09 -5.54 -13.73
C ALA A 27 -2.33 -4.12 -14.27
N LYS A 28 -3.39 -3.91 -15.07
CA LYS A 28 -3.81 -2.58 -15.53
C LYS A 28 -4.03 -1.62 -14.37
N LYS A 29 -4.79 -2.04 -13.34
CA LYS A 29 -5.05 -1.22 -12.15
C LYS A 29 -3.75 -0.83 -11.43
N ARG A 30 -2.83 -1.78 -11.25
CA ARG A 30 -1.52 -1.52 -10.61
C ARG A 30 -0.66 -0.56 -11.43
N VAL A 31 -0.57 -0.75 -12.74
CA VAL A 31 0.23 0.12 -13.62
C VAL A 31 -0.37 1.52 -13.67
N ALA A 32 -1.69 1.63 -13.83
CA ALA A 32 -2.38 2.92 -13.83
C ALA A 32 -2.15 3.68 -12.51
N LEU A 33 -2.30 3.00 -11.37
CA LEU A 33 -2.03 3.60 -10.06
C LEU A 33 -0.58 4.06 -9.93
N GLY A 34 0.39 3.26 -10.40
CA GLY A 34 1.79 3.65 -10.41
C GLY A 34 2.06 4.91 -11.24
N VAL A 35 1.42 5.04 -12.40
CA VAL A 35 1.53 6.25 -13.24
C VAL A 35 0.91 7.46 -12.54
N ILE A 36 -0.30 7.31 -11.98
CA ILE A 36 -1.00 8.38 -11.25
C ILE A 36 -0.18 8.84 -10.04
N LEU A 37 0.36 7.91 -9.27
CA LEU A 37 1.18 8.20 -8.10
C LEU A 37 2.44 8.99 -8.49
N ASN A 38 3.16 8.56 -9.53
CA ASN A 38 4.34 9.28 -10.02
C ASN A 38 4.00 10.71 -10.48
N GLN A 39 2.85 10.89 -11.16
CA GLN A 39 2.39 12.21 -11.56
C GLN A 39 2.06 13.08 -10.34
N ALA A 40 1.32 12.54 -9.36
CA ALA A 40 0.97 13.26 -8.14
C ALA A 40 2.19 13.68 -7.31
N ILE A 41 3.22 12.81 -7.20
CA ILE A 41 4.49 13.14 -6.54
C ILE A 41 5.13 14.38 -7.19
N THR A 42 5.09 14.44 -8.53
CA THR A 42 5.64 15.56 -9.29
C THR A 42 4.81 16.82 -9.10
N ASP A 43 3.48 16.73 -9.23
CA ASP A 43 2.56 17.88 -9.17
C ASP A 43 2.49 18.52 -7.78
N PHE A 44 2.58 17.71 -6.73
CA PHE A 44 2.60 18.17 -5.33
C PHE A 44 4.02 18.40 -4.80
N GLU A 45 5.04 18.26 -5.64
CA GLU A 45 6.46 18.44 -5.30
C GLU A 45 6.92 17.64 -4.06
N ILE A 46 6.39 16.42 -3.90
CA ILE A 46 6.62 15.59 -2.72
C ILE A 46 8.05 15.07 -2.73
N LYS A 47 8.85 15.53 -1.76
CA LYS A 47 10.21 15.08 -1.53
C LYS A 47 10.40 14.82 -0.04
N PRO A 48 10.35 13.56 0.44
CA PRO A 48 10.67 13.26 1.82
C PRO A 48 12.13 13.64 2.07
N ASP A 49 12.35 14.44 3.10
CA ASP A 49 13.70 14.65 3.61
C ASP A 49 14.04 13.59 4.67
N ARG A 50 15.29 13.61 5.10
CA ARG A 50 15.79 12.67 6.11
C ARG A 50 15.04 12.82 7.45
N GLU A 51 14.63 14.03 7.81
CA GLU A 51 13.95 14.28 9.09
C GLU A 51 12.57 13.63 9.09
N ALA A 52 11.79 13.84 8.02
CA ALA A 52 10.49 13.22 7.82
C ALA A 52 10.58 11.69 7.78
N LEU A 53 11.63 11.15 7.16
CA LEU A 53 11.87 9.70 7.13
C LEU A 53 12.14 9.12 8.53
N MET A 54 12.97 9.79 9.34
CA MET A 54 13.25 9.34 10.71
C MET A 54 12.02 9.44 11.59
N ALA A 55 11.26 10.54 11.50
CA ALA A 55 10.01 10.70 12.24
C ALA A 55 8.97 9.63 11.87
N PHE A 56 8.84 9.32 10.58
CA PHE A 56 7.96 8.25 10.12
C PHE A 56 8.42 6.87 10.61
N LEU A 57 9.73 6.63 10.65
CA LEU A 57 10.29 5.39 11.17
C LEU A 57 10.07 5.25 12.69
N ASP A 58 10.19 6.34 13.46
CA ASP A 58 9.82 6.38 14.87
C ASP A 58 8.32 6.08 15.05
N ASP A 59 7.45 6.66 14.22
CA ASP A 59 6.01 6.41 14.22
C ASP A 59 5.65 4.97 13.88
N LEU A 60 6.37 4.35 12.94
CA LEU A 60 6.20 2.95 12.58
C LEU A 60 6.64 2.03 13.72
N ALA A 61 7.72 2.39 14.42
CA ALA A 61 8.32 1.58 15.46
C ALA A 61 7.61 1.69 16.82
N LYS A 62 6.87 2.77 17.10
CA LYS A 62 6.29 3.05 18.43
C LYS A 62 5.32 2.00 18.99
N SER A 63 4.69 1.21 18.11
CA SER A 63 3.75 0.17 18.52
C SER A 63 4.42 -1.17 18.83
N TYR A 64 5.73 -1.28 18.63
CA TYR A 64 6.50 -2.48 18.91
C TYR A 64 7.11 -2.46 20.30
N ASP A 65 7.38 -3.64 20.85
CA ASP A 65 7.94 -3.79 22.19
C ASP A 65 9.38 -3.25 22.29
N ASP A 66 10.17 -3.36 21.21
CA ASP A 66 11.50 -2.74 21.08
C ASP A 66 11.57 -1.84 19.83
N PRO A 67 11.21 -0.54 19.96
CA PRO A 67 11.24 0.38 18.84
C PRO A 67 12.64 0.61 18.26
N GLU A 68 13.70 0.51 19.07
CA GLU A 68 15.07 0.74 18.60
C GLU A 68 15.53 -0.40 17.69
N GLU A 69 15.22 -1.65 18.04
CA GLU A 69 15.53 -2.80 17.18
C GLU A 69 14.83 -2.69 15.81
N VAL A 70 13.55 -2.29 15.79
CA VAL A 70 12.79 -2.07 14.55
C VAL A 70 13.45 -0.99 13.70
N LYS A 71 13.85 0.13 14.30
CA LYS A 71 14.54 1.21 13.58
C LYS A 71 15.85 0.74 12.98
N GLN A 72 16.67 0.05 13.77
CA GLN A 72 17.94 -0.51 13.28
C GLN A 72 17.73 -1.53 12.15
N HIS A 73 16.66 -2.33 12.22
CA HIS A 73 16.32 -3.28 11.17
C HIS A 73 16.14 -2.59 9.80
N TYR A 74 15.46 -1.46 9.75
CA TYR A 74 15.29 -0.70 8.50
C TYR A 74 16.53 0.12 8.12
N LEU A 75 17.22 0.73 9.10
CA LEU A 75 18.40 1.56 8.84
C LEU A 75 19.63 0.74 8.38
N SER A 76 19.72 -0.52 8.78
CA SER A 76 20.86 -1.39 8.44
C SER A 76 20.86 -1.88 6.99
N ASP A 77 19.76 -1.72 6.25
CA ASP A 77 19.58 -2.22 4.89
C ASP A 77 18.93 -1.16 4.00
N GLN A 78 19.64 -0.74 2.95
CA GLN A 78 19.14 0.31 2.05
C GLN A 78 17.85 -0.08 1.33
N ASN A 79 17.62 -1.35 1.00
CA ASN A 79 16.39 -1.77 0.33
C ASN A 79 15.20 -1.66 1.28
N ARG A 80 15.39 -2.01 2.55
CA ARG A 80 14.37 -1.82 3.59
C ARG A 80 14.10 -0.34 3.84
N LEU A 81 15.14 0.47 3.91
CA LEU A 81 14.99 1.91 4.10
C LEU A 81 14.22 2.56 2.93
N GLN A 82 14.51 2.15 1.69
CA GLN A 82 13.76 2.60 0.51
C GLN A 82 12.28 2.20 0.56
N GLN A 83 11.94 1.01 1.09
CA GLN A 83 10.53 0.62 1.25
C GLN A 83 9.80 1.56 2.22
N VAL A 84 10.43 1.92 3.33
CA VAL A 84 9.85 2.87 4.30
C VAL A 84 9.71 4.26 3.69
N GLU A 85 10.70 4.70 2.92
CA GLU A 85 10.64 5.97 2.19
C GLU A 85 9.46 5.99 1.19
N MET A 86 9.25 4.90 0.45
CA MET A 86 8.10 4.79 -0.46
C MET A 86 6.75 4.84 0.28
N MET A 87 6.65 4.22 1.46
CA MET A 87 5.44 4.31 2.30
C MET A 87 5.19 5.75 2.77
N LEU A 88 6.25 6.48 3.14
CA LEU A 88 6.16 7.89 3.51
C LEU A 88 5.69 8.74 2.32
N ILE A 89 6.24 8.51 1.12
CA ILE A 89 5.82 9.20 -0.11
C ILE A 89 4.33 8.96 -0.36
N GLU A 90 3.90 7.70 -0.33
CA GLU A 90 2.49 7.34 -0.55
C GLU A 90 1.58 8.04 0.46
N LYS A 91 1.94 8.04 1.75
CA LYS A 91 1.19 8.77 2.77
C LYS A 91 1.08 10.26 2.45
N ARG A 92 2.18 10.91 2.08
CA ARG A 92 2.20 12.34 1.74
C ARG A 92 1.36 12.66 0.52
N VAL A 93 1.32 11.78 -0.48
CA VAL A 93 0.43 11.93 -1.65
C VAL A 93 -1.02 11.87 -1.21
N VAL A 94 -1.40 10.90 -0.37
CA VAL A 94 -2.78 10.79 0.13
C VAL A 94 -3.17 12.03 0.93
N ASP A 95 -2.30 12.50 1.83
CA ASP A 95 -2.53 13.72 2.61
C ASP A 95 -2.74 14.93 1.68
N ALA A 96 -1.86 15.14 0.68
CA ALA A 96 -1.97 16.25 -0.28
C ALA A 96 -3.25 16.17 -1.13
N VAL A 97 -3.63 14.97 -1.57
CA VAL A 97 -4.89 14.76 -2.29
C VAL A 97 -6.08 15.13 -1.39
N LEU A 98 -6.10 14.68 -0.14
CA LEU A 98 -7.17 14.99 0.81
C LEU A 98 -7.28 16.49 1.11
N GLU A 99 -6.15 17.19 1.25
CA GLU A 99 -6.12 18.65 1.44
C GLU A 99 -6.68 19.42 0.24
N SER A 100 -6.45 18.90 -0.98
CA SER A 100 -6.96 19.51 -2.22
C SER A 100 -8.39 19.06 -2.60
N ALA A 101 -8.89 17.99 -1.99
CA ALA A 101 -10.17 17.40 -2.32
C ALA A 101 -11.34 18.16 -1.66
N THR A 102 -12.50 18.16 -2.32
CA THR A 102 -13.74 18.60 -1.69
C THR A 102 -14.26 17.50 -0.79
N VAL A 103 -14.12 17.67 0.52
CA VAL A 103 -14.61 16.72 1.53
C VAL A 103 -16.04 17.07 1.94
N THR A 104 -16.93 16.08 1.92
CA THR A 104 -18.32 16.21 2.37
C THR A 104 -18.61 15.24 3.49
N GLU A 105 -19.12 15.74 4.62
CA GLU A 105 -19.56 14.89 5.72
C GLU A 105 -20.96 14.32 5.45
N LYS A 106 -21.14 13.03 5.74
CA LYS A 106 -22.43 12.35 5.62
C LYS A 106 -22.75 11.61 6.92
N ALA A 107 -23.77 12.10 7.63
CA ALA A 107 -24.32 11.37 8.77
C ALA A 107 -24.82 9.99 8.33
N SER A 108 -24.30 8.93 8.97
CA SER A 108 -24.59 7.54 8.65
C SER A 108 -24.79 6.76 9.95
N SER A 109 -25.69 5.78 9.95
CA SER A 109 -25.84 4.90 11.12
C SER A 109 -24.68 3.90 11.20
N TYR A 110 -24.49 3.28 12.38
CA TYR A 110 -23.50 2.20 12.53
C TYR A 110 -23.73 1.09 11.51
N GLN A 111 -24.99 0.70 11.28
CA GLN A 111 -25.35 -0.36 10.34
C GLN A 111 -24.93 0.02 8.90
N ASP A 112 -25.22 1.25 8.46
CA ASP A 112 -24.87 1.72 7.13
C ASP A 112 -23.34 1.68 6.88
N VAL A 113 -22.55 2.05 7.90
CA VAL A 113 -21.09 2.02 7.81
C VAL A 113 -20.56 0.59 7.73
N MET A 114 -21.13 -0.34 8.51
CA MET A 114 -20.74 -1.75 8.48
C MET A 114 -21.07 -2.43 7.15
N GLU A 115 -22.23 -2.14 6.57
CA GLU A 115 -22.64 -2.66 5.26
C GLU A 115 -21.74 -2.12 4.14
N ALA A 116 -21.43 -0.83 4.15
CA ALA A 116 -20.52 -0.21 3.18
C ALA A 116 -19.09 -0.79 3.27
N ALA A 117 -18.59 -1.04 4.48
CA ALA A 117 -17.27 -1.63 4.69
C ALA A 117 -17.14 -3.06 4.16
N GLN A 118 -18.25 -3.84 4.14
CA GLN A 118 -18.27 -5.19 3.56
C GLN A 118 -18.35 -5.15 2.03
N ALA A 119 -19.08 -4.19 1.45
CA ALA A 119 -19.22 -4.04 0.01
C ALA A 119 -17.90 -3.66 -0.71
N ASN A 120 -17.00 -2.95 -0.04
CA ASN A 120 -15.72 -2.49 -0.60
C ASN A 120 -14.57 -3.53 -0.51
N GLN A 121 -14.84 -4.76 -0.04
CA GLN A 121 -13.85 -5.85 0.04
C GLN A 121 -13.88 -6.82 -1.15
N GLY A 122 -14.72 -6.55 -2.16
CA GLY A 122 -14.86 -7.33 -3.39
C GLY A 122 -14.01 -6.84 -4.56
#